data_AF-A0A9W8QEI8-F1
#
_entry.id   AF-A0A9W8QEI8-F1
#
_cell.length_a   1.000
_cell.length_b   1.000
_cell.length_c   1.000
_cell.angle_alpha   90.00
_cell.angle_beta   90.00
_cell.angle_gamma   90.00
#
_symmetry.space_group_name_H-M   'P 1'
#
loop_
_entity.id
_entity.type
_entity.pdbx_description
1 polymer ?
#
loop_
_entity_poly.entity_id
_entity_poly.type
_entity_poly.pdbx_seq_one_letter_code
_entity_poly.pdbx_strand_id
1 'polypeptide(L)'
;MPKSSVAASYALAKISAWLLWPGRFFQHILVLTHSYRVQPPKMTDKILFQDYIEITNLVSRWSESYDTKDWDLLRTCLAPISRLDFRGLQGELHDNLTQHLIGASTWSYLGEGSIEVVHQMRVAHQRYTDETLAEVVNKGHAHGFVFHQYRKLDGKWKIEDVRPKLEWTEYDLFGTLRPPEEAASVEAV
;
A
#
# COMPACT_ATOMS: atom_id res chain seq x y z
N MET A 1 8.86 -35.10 28.89
CA MET A 1 8.71 -33.67 28.55
C MET A 1 10.03 -32.95 28.79
N PRO A 2 10.62 -32.26 27.79
CA PRO A 2 11.63 -31.26 28.06
C PRO A 2 11.06 -29.85 27.83
N LYS A 3 11.26 -28.97 28.81
CA LYS A 3 11.01 -27.54 28.73
C LYS A 3 12.13 -26.92 27.89
N SER A 4 11.81 -26.30 26.75
CA SER A 4 12.77 -25.44 26.05
C SER A 4 12.72 -24.03 26.65
N SER A 5 13.82 -23.64 27.28
CA SER A 5 14.06 -22.28 27.78
C SER A 5 14.32 -21.34 26.60
N VAL A 6 13.57 -20.25 26.52
CA VAL A 6 13.89 -19.10 25.65
C VAL A 6 15.06 -18.35 26.29
N ALA A 7 16.22 -18.32 25.63
CA ALA A 7 17.33 -17.46 26.00
C ALA A 7 17.21 -16.14 25.23
N ALA A 8 16.84 -15.06 25.92
CA ALA A 8 16.98 -13.70 25.41
C ALA A 8 18.40 -13.22 25.68
N SER A 9 19.18 -12.97 24.63
CA SER A 9 20.49 -12.33 24.73
C SER A 9 20.33 -10.84 24.46
N TYR A 10 20.53 -10.01 25.48
CA TYR A 10 20.57 -8.55 25.35
C TYR A 10 22.03 -8.09 25.12
N ALA A 11 22.29 -7.41 24.01
CA ALA A 11 23.54 -6.69 23.81
C ALA A 11 23.31 -5.21 24.12
N LEU A 12 23.87 -4.74 25.24
CA LEU A 12 23.97 -3.32 25.59
C LEU A 12 25.21 -2.73 24.91
N ALA A 13 25.02 -1.95 23.85
CA ALA A 13 26.07 -1.06 23.33
C ALA A 13 25.88 0.34 23.93
N LYS A 14 26.85 0.74 24.77
CA LYS A 14 26.96 2.08 25.35
C LYS A 14 27.22 3.10 24.22
N ILE A 15 26.43 4.17 24.16
CA ILE A 15 26.80 5.37 23.41
C ILE A 15 27.05 6.48 24.42
N SER A 16 28.32 6.82 24.58
CA SER A 16 28.81 7.94 25.37
C SER A 16 28.46 9.27 24.69
N ALA A 17 27.90 10.19 25.47
CA ALA A 17 27.67 11.57 25.10
C ALA A 17 28.99 12.37 25.09
N TRP A 18 29.18 13.20 24.07
CA TRP A 18 29.92 14.46 24.17
C TRP A 18 29.08 15.58 23.55
N LEU A 19 28.89 16.63 24.34
CA LEU A 19 28.28 17.93 24.04
C LEU A 19 29.23 18.74 23.10
N LEU A 20 28.88 19.78 22.32
CA LEU A 20 28.23 21.08 22.65
C LEU A 20 27.91 21.87 21.33
N TRP A 21 26.67 22.36 21.20
CA TRP A 21 26.18 23.67 20.66
C TRP A 21 26.48 24.20 19.20
N PRO A 22 25.65 25.14 18.63
CA PRO A 22 24.40 24.97 17.86
C PRO A 22 24.50 25.24 16.33
N GLY A 23 23.58 24.63 15.57
CA GLY A 23 23.15 25.14 14.26
C GLY A 23 22.55 24.10 13.32
N ARG A 24 21.42 23.48 13.73
CA ARG A 24 20.69 22.39 13.05
C ARG A 24 19.82 22.90 11.87
N PHE A 25 19.26 22.11 10.93
CA PHE A 25 18.82 20.70 10.94
C PHE A 25 18.86 20.06 9.54
N PHE A 26 19.42 18.85 9.44
CA PHE A 26 19.08 17.84 8.42
C PHE A 26 18.41 16.63 9.11
N GLN A 27 17.50 16.02 8.36
CA GLN A 27 16.69 14.81 8.58
C GLN A 27 16.99 13.93 9.80
N HIS A 28 15.96 13.72 10.63
CA HIS A 28 15.86 12.53 11.48
C HIS A 28 15.12 11.42 10.71
N ILE A 29 15.82 10.35 10.34
CA ILE A 29 15.20 9.03 10.16
C ILE A 29 15.76 8.15 11.27
N LEU A 30 14.88 7.75 12.19
CA LEU A 30 15.14 6.72 13.19
C LEU A 30 14.89 5.37 12.53
N VAL A 31 15.95 4.61 12.21
CA VAL A 31 15.81 3.22 11.76
C VAL A 31 15.95 2.30 12.97
N LEU A 32 14.84 1.76 13.45
CA LEU A 32 14.84 0.61 14.36
C LEU A 32 15.00 -0.66 13.51
N THR A 33 16.21 -1.19 13.41
CA THR A 33 16.43 -2.51 12.82
C THR A 33 16.07 -3.60 13.82
N HIS A 34 14.88 -4.19 13.69
CA HIS A 34 14.64 -5.52 14.24
C HIS A 34 15.17 -6.54 13.23
N SER A 35 16.23 -7.25 13.59
CA SER A 35 16.71 -8.39 12.82
C SER A 35 15.76 -9.57 13.02
N TYR A 36 14.79 -9.73 12.13
CA TYR A 36 13.95 -10.92 12.08
C TYR A 36 14.76 -12.06 11.45
N ARG A 37 14.96 -13.16 12.18
CA ARG A 37 15.47 -14.40 11.62
C ARG A 37 14.29 -15.16 11.00
N VAL A 38 14.01 -14.90 9.72
CA VAL A 38 13.06 -15.69 8.94
C VAL A 38 13.62 -17.11 8.78
N GLN A 39 12.99 -18.10 9.41
CA GLN A 39 13.18 -19.49 9.04
C GLN A 39 12.38 -19.71 7.76
N PRO A 40 12.99 -19.98 6.59
CA PRO A 40 12.22 -20.23 5.39
C PRO A 40 11.41 -21.51 5.59
N PRO A 41 10.07 -21.47 5.41
CA PRO A 41 9.28 -22.69 5.45
C PRO A 41 9.77 -23.68 4.38
N LYS A 42 9.64 -24.99 4.65
CA LYS A 42 9.93 -26.03 3.64
C LYS A 42 9.11 -25.72 2.39
N MET A 43 9.85 -25.46 1.31
CA MET A 43 9.36 -24.88 0.08
C MET A 43 8.56 -25.92 -0.70
N THR A 44 7.26 -25.67 -0.86
CA THR A 44 6.45 -26.33 -1.87
C THR A 44 6.26 -25.35 -3.02
N ASP A 45 6.53 -25.76 -4.26
CA ASP A 45 6.29 -24.97 -5.47
C ASP A 45 4.79 -24.76 -5.77
N LYS A 46 3.96 -24.86 -4.73
CA LYS A 46 2.50 -24.84 -4.79
C LYS A 46 2.00 -23.86 -3.75
N ILE A 47 1.13 -22.97 -4.20
CA ILE A 47 0.35 -22.08 -3.33
C ILE A 47 -0.71 -22.95 -2.64
N LEU A 48 -0.75 -22.91 -1.30
CA LEU A 48 -1.78 -23.63 -0.55
C LEU A 48 -3.11 -22.91 -0.72
N PHE A 49 -4.22 -23.66 -0.71
CA PHE A 49 -5.55 -23.07 -0.80
C PHE A 49 -5.82 -22.03 0.29
N GLN A 50 -5.26 -22.26 1.49
CA GLN A 50 -5.33 -21.29 2.59
C GLN A 50 -4.60 -19.97 2.27
N ASP A 51 -3.43 -20.03 1.64
CA ASP A 51 -2.68 -18.83 1.23
C ASP A 51 -3.45 -18.06 0.14
N TYR A 52 -4.09 -18.78 -0.79
CA TYR A 52 -4.96 -18.17 -1.80
C TYR A 52 -6.11 -17.37 -1.16
N ILE A 53 -6.80 -17.94 -0.17
CA ILE A 53 -7.88 -17.25 0.56
C ILE A 53 -7.33 -16.02 1.29
N GLU A 54 -6.22 -16.17 2.02
CA GLU A 54 -5.63 -15.09 2.80
C GLU A 54 -5.21 -13.90 1.92
N ILE A 55 -4.56 -14.17 0.80
CA ILE A 55 -4.12 -13.13 -0.14
C ILE A 55 -5.32 -12.50 -0.88
N THR A 56 -6.34 -13.31 -1.24
CA THR A 56 -7.57 -12.78 -1.87
C THR A 56 -8.32 -11.84 -0.92
N ASN A 57 -8.44 -12.21 0.36
CA ASN A 57 -9.03 -11.35 1.38
C ASN A 57 -8.19 -10.09 1.61
N LEU A 58 -6.85 -10.22 1.53
CA LEU A 58 -5.93 -9.10 1.72
C LEU A 58 -6.06 -8.05 0.60
N VAL A 59 -6.18 -8.45 -0.67
CA VAL A 59 -6.40 -7.48 -1.77
C VAL A 59 -7.78 -6.83 -1.67
N SER A 60 -8.79 -7.57 -1.21
CA SER A 60 -10.12 -7.00 -0.94
C SER A 60 -10.07 -5.93 0.15
N ARG A 61 -9.40 -6.18 1.28
CA ARG A 61 -9.21 -5.20 2.37
C ARG A 61 -8.39 -4.00 1.93
N TRP A 62 -7.37 -4.22 1.09
CA TRP A 62 -6.59 -3.15 0.50
C TRP A 62 -7.48 -2.25 -0.37
N SER A 63 -8.30 -2.82 -1.26
CA SER A 63 -9.25 -2.08 -2.08
C SER A 63 -10.25 -1.29 -1.22
N GLU A 64 -10.86 -1.96 -0.23
CA GLU A 64 -11.78 -1.35 0.74
C GLU A 64 -11.16 -0.15 1.44
N SER A 65 -9.90 -0.26 1.90
CA SER A 65 -9.21 0.83 2.59
C SER A 65 -9.07 2.10 1.74
N TYR A 66 -8.88 1.96 0.42
CA TYR A 66 -8.87 3.10 -0.49
C TYR A 66 -10.27 3.65 -0.73
N ASP A 67 -11.27 2.78 -0.85
CA ASP A 67 -12.64 3.21 -1.14
C ASP A 67 -13.26 3.96 0.05
N THR A 68 -13.03 3.46 1.27
CA THR A 68 -13.52 4.07 2.52
C THR A 68 -12.57 5.12 3.10
N LYS A 69 -11.38 5.29 2.51
CA LYS A 69 -10.31 6.18 3.00
C LYS A 69 -9.84 5.80 4.42
N ASP A 70 -9.96 4.53 4.81
CA ASP A 70 -9.47 3.99 6.08
C ASP A 70 -7.96 3.66 5.98
N TRP A 71 -7.13 4.66 6.29
CA TRP A 71 -5.68 4.53 6.23
C TRP A 71 -5.10 3.61 7.30
N ASP A 72 -5.81 3.40 8.40
CA ASP A 72 -5.42 2.44 9.43
C ASP A 72 -5.62 1.00 8.93
N LEU A 73 -6.74 0.73 8.27
CA LEU A 73 -6.98 -0.54 7.58
C LEU A 73 -5.91 -0.79 6.50
N LEU A 74 -5.59 0.21 5.69
CA LEU A 74 -4.52 0.12 4.69
C LEU A 74 -3.20 -0.30 5.33
N ARG A 75 -2.81 0.35 6.43
CA ARG A 75 -1.59 0.03 7.19
C ARG A 75 -1.59 -1.40 7.72
N THR A 76 -2.75 -1.98 8.03
CA THR A 76 -2.82 -3.41 8.40
C THR A 76 -2.57 -4.36 7.23
N CYS A 77 -2.72 -3.92 5.99
CA CYS A 77 -2.52 -4.74 4.80
C CYS A 77 -1.05 -4.74 4.35
N LEU A 78 -0.36 -3.62 4.55
CA LEU A 78 1.03 -3.40 4.12
C LEU A 78 2.05 -4.10 5.04
N ALA A 79 3.17 -4.49 4.45
CA ALA A 79 4.37 -4.87 5.17
C ALA A 79 4.99 -3.65 5.89
N PRO A 80 5.85 -3.84 6.92
CA PRO A 80 6.52 -2.71 7.59
C PRO A 80 7.34 -1.83 6.64
N ILE A 81 7.86 -2.43 5.57
CA ILE A 81 8.50 -1.74 4.46
C ILE A 81 7.77 -2.23 3.20
N SER A 82 7.10 -1.31 2.52
CA SER A 82 6.41 -1.58 1.25
C SER A 82 6.88 -0.60 0.19
N ARG A 83 7.04 -1.09 -1.04
CA ARG A 83 7.26 -0.27 -2.23
C ARG A 83 5.91 0.08 -2.85
N LEU A 84 5.70 1.37 -3.10
CA LEU A 84 4.54 1.86 -3.84
C LEU A 84 5.06 2.55 -5.11
N ASP A 85 4.92 1.90 -6.25
CA ASP A 85 5.41 2.40 -7.55
C ASP A 85 4.25 2.92 -8.39
N PHE A 86 3.89 4.19 -8.17
CA PHE A 86 2.80 4.86 -8.88
C PHE A 86 3.25 5.64 -10.11
N ARG A 87 4.49 5.44 -10.60
CA ARG A 87 5.02 6.19 -11.76
C ARG A 87 4.22 5.98 -13.05
N GLY A 88 3.48 4.89 -13.15
CA GLY A 88 2.56 4.61 -14.26
C GLY A 88 1.20 5.33 -14.15
N LEU A 89 0.97 6.08 -13.09
CA LEU A 89 -0.25 6.83 -12.84
C LEU A 89 0.00 8.34 -12.92
N GLN A 90 -1.06 9.09 -13.19
CA GLN A 90 -1.07 10.56 -13.16
C GLN A 90 -2.27 11.01 -12.31
N GLY A 91 -2.12 12.14 -11.61
CA GLY A 91 -3.15 12.72 -10.74
C GLY A 91 -2.84 12.59 -9.26
N GLU A 92 -3.73 13.10 -8.41
CA GLU A 92 -3.62 13.07 -6.96
C GLU A 92 -4.72 12.24 -6.30
N LEU A 93 -4.40 11.68 -5.13
CA LEU A 93 -5.36 11.03 -4.24
C LEU A 93 -6.16 12.12 -3.51
N HIS A 94 -7.48 12.14 -3.71
CA HIS A 94 -8.41 13.08 -3.07
C HIS A 94 -9.56 12.33 -2.38
N ASP A 95 -10.34 13.04 -1.57
CA ASP A 95 -11.57 12.56 -0.91
C ASP A 95 -12.75 12.27 -1.87
N ASN A 96 -12.45 12.05 -3.15
CA ASN A 96 -13.44 11.67 -4.15
C ASN A 96 -14.01 10.27 -3.86
N LEU A 97 -15.24 10.02 -4.29
CA LEU A 97 -15.81 8.68 -4.26
C LEU A 97 -15.09 7.81 -5.28
N THR A 98 -14.56 6.69 -4.79
CA THR A 98 -13.84 5.71 -5.60
C THR A 98 -14.42 4.32 -5.42
N GLN A 99 -14.23 3.46 -6.42
CA GLN A 99 -14.43 2.03 -6.27
C GLN A 99 -13.29 1.27 -6.96
N HIS A 100 -12.47 0.56 -6.19
CA HIS A 100 -11.37 -0.26 -6.70
C HIS A 100 -11.84 -1.70 -6.96
N LEU A 101 -12.49 -1.92 -8.10
CA LEU A 101 -12.99 -3.24 -8.46
C LEU A 101 -11.83 -4.17 -8.88
N ILE A 102 -11.63 -5.22 -8.10
CA ILE A 102 -10.67 -6.29 -8.38
C ILE A 102 -11.32 -7.36 -9.27
N GLY A 103 -10.72 -7.60 -10.43
CA GLY A 103 -11.16 -8.60 -11.40
C GLY A 103 -10.37 -9.92 -11.30
N ALA A 104 -10.18 -10.58 -12.46
CA ALA A 104 -9.44 -11.83 -12.51
C ALA A 104 -7.98 -11.64 -12.08
N SER A 105 -7.40 -12.69 -11.50
CA SER A 105 -6.05 -12.65 -10.92
C SER A 105 -5.18 -13.80 -11.42
N THR A 106 -3.90 -13.52 -11.73
CA THR A 106 -2.88 -14.54 -12.03
C THR A 106 -1.81 -14.56 -10.96
N TRP A 107 -1.26 -15.73 -10.66
CA TRP A 107 -0.41 -15.96 -9.48
C TRP A 107 0.91 -16.60 -9.88
N SER A 108 2.01 -16.08 -9.33
CA SER A 108 3.38 -16.54 -9.58
C SER A 108 4.15 -16.67 -8.27
N TYR A 109 4.77 -17.81 -8.04
CA TYR A 109 5.69 -17.97 -6.91
C TYR A 109 7.05 -17.37 -7.25
N LEU A 110 7.58 -16.49 -6.41
CA LEU A 110 8.86 -15.81 -6.64
C LEU A 110 10.05 -16.45 -5.91
N GLY A 111 9.81 -17.49 -5.10
CA GLY A 111 10.82 -18.00 -4.16
C GLY A 111 10.78 -17.29 -2.81
N GLU A 112 11.47 -17.87 -1.83
CA GLU A 112 11.67 -17.27 -0.49
C GLU A 112 10.37 -16.89 0.26
N GLY A 113 9.27 -17.57 -0.06
CA GLY A 113 7.96 -17.29 0.55
C GLY A 113 7.28 -16.02 0.03
N SER A 114 7.69 -15.51 -1.13
CA SER A 114 7.08 -14.36 -1.79
C SER A 114 6.23 -14.82 -2.99
N ILE A 115 5.10 -14.16 -3.20
CA ILE A 115 4.14 -14.45 -4.28
C ILE A 115 3.84 -13.14 -5.00
N GLU A 116 3.91 -13.15 -6.33
CA GLU A 116 3.36 -12.09 -7.14
C GLU A 116 1.95 -12.45 -7.60
N VAL A 117 1.02 -11.51 -7.48
CA VAL A 117 -0.32 -11.63 -8.04
C VAL A 117 -0.61 -10.41 -8.90
N VAL A 118 -1.05 -10.65 -10.13
CA VAL A 118 -1.50 -9.59 -11.02
C VAL A 118 -3.00 -9.61 -11.05
N HIS A 119 -3.61 -8.52 -10.61
CA HIS A 119 -5.06 -8.37 -10.59
C HIS A 119 -5.48 -7.46 -11.75
N GLN A 120 -6.49 -7.88 -12.51
CA GLN A 120 -7.25 -6.91 -13.31
C GLN A 120 -7.91 -5.91 -12.36
N MET A 121 -7.90 -4.64 -12.73
CA MET A 121 -8.46 -3.59 -11.89
C MET A 121 -9.21 -2.57 -12.72
N ARG A 122 -10.41 -2.22 -12.26
CA ARG A 122 -11.20 -1.10 -12.78
C ARG A 122 -11.48 -0.16 -11.62
N VAL A 123 -11.00 1.07 -11.71
CA VAL A 123 -11.16 2.07 -10.64
C VAL A 123 -12.09 3.17 -11.11
N ALA A 124 -13.30 3.21 -10.59
CA ALA A 124 -14.22 4.31 -10.85
C ALA A 124 -13.93 5.48 -9.92
N HIS A 125 -13.96 6.70 -10.43
CA HIS A 125 -13.88 7.94 -9.65
C HIS A 125 -15.03 8.86 -10.02
N GLN A 126 -15.64 9.49 -9.01
CA GLN A 126 -16.60 10.57 -9.19
C GLN A 126 -16.29 11.72 -8.23
N ARG A 127 -16.38 12.95 -8.75
CA ARG A 127 -16.34 14.18 -7.97
C ARG A 127 -17.73 14.80 -7.95
N TYR A 128 -18.12 15.30 -6.79
CA TYR A 128 -19.41 15.95 -6.57
C TYR A 128 -19.22 17.42 -6.25
N THR A 129 -20.30 18.20 -6.37
CA THR A 129 -20.32 19.62 -6.01
C THR A 129 -20.08 19.83 -4.52
N ASP A 130 -20.61 18.91 -3.71
CA ASP A 130 -20.56 18.94 -2.25
C ASP A 130 -20.80 17.53 -1.66
N GLU A 131 -20.82 17.45 -0.33
CA GLU A 131 -21.01 16.22 0.45
C GLU A 131 -22.42 15.62 0.35
N THR A 132 -23.40 16.31 -0.25
CA THR A 132 -24.75 15.77 -0.45
C THR A 132 -24.79 14.71 -1.55
N LEU A 133 -23.77 14.68 -2.41
CA LEU A 133 -23.63 13.76 -3.54
C LEU A 133 -24.77 13.86 -4.58
N ALA A 134 -25.47 15.00 -4.63
CA ALA A 134 -26.61 15.20 -5.52
C ALA A 134 -26.20 15.46 -6.98
N GLU A 135 -25.10 16.19 -7.20
CA GLU A 135 -24.65 16.60 -8.54
C GLU A 135 -23.18 16.19 -8.78
N VAL A 136 -22.94 15.48 -9.88
CA VAL A 136 -21.61 15.03 -10.29
C VAL A 136 -20.93 16.11 -11.12
N VAL A 137 -19.81 16.64 -10.63
CA VAL A 137 -18.98 17.65 -11.32
C VAL A 137 -18.13 17.01 -12.41
N ASN A 138 -17.50 15.87 -12.10
CA ASN A 138 -16.67 15.14 -13.06
C ASN A 138 -16.63 13.65 -12.72
N LYS A 139 -16.30 12.82 -13.71
CA LYS A 139 -16.08 11.39 -13.54
C LYS A 139 -14.96 10.90 -14.43
N GLY A 140 -14.31 9.85 -13.98
CA GLY A 140 -13.19 9.24 -14.69
C GLY A 140 -12.94 7.83 -14.19
N HIS A 141 -12.82 6.88 -15.11
CA HIS A 141 -12.60 5.48 -14.74
C HIS A 141 -11.30 4.96 -15.33
N ALA A 142 -10.47 4.35 -14.49
CA ALA A 142 -9.23 3.72 -14.89
C ALA A 142 -9.46 2.24 -15.20
N HIS A 143 -8.87 1.75 -16.29
CA HIS A 143 -8.85 0.34 -16.65
C HIS A 143 -7.41 -0.12 -16.79
N GLY A 144 -7.05 -1.20 -16.08
CA GLY A 144 -5.71 -1.74 -16.17
C GLY A 144 -5.47 -2.88 -15.21
N PHE A 145 -4.25 -2.91 -14.66
CA PHE A 145 -3.78 -3.97 -13.79
C PHE A 145 -3.14 -3.39 -12.54
N VAL A 146 -3.13 -4.17 -11.46
CA VAL A 146 -2.25 -3.93 -10.33
C VAL A 146 -1.40 -5.16 -10.06
N PHE A 147 -0.09 -4.96 -10.03
CA PHE A 147 0.90 -5.98 -9.73
C PHE A 147 1.22 -5.86 -8.25
N HIS A 148 0.84 -6.87 -7.47
CA HIS A 148 1.14 -6.95 -6.05
C HIS A 148 2.19 -8.03 -5.80
N GLN A 149 3.16 -7.73 -4.95
CA GLN A 149 3.98 -8.77 -4.31
C GLN A 149 3.55 -8.90 -2.85
N TYR A 150 3.41 -10.15 -2.42
CA TYR A 150 3.00 -10.54 -1.10
C TYR A 150 4.11 -11.34 -0.43
N ARG A 151 4.33 -11.08 0.86
CA ARG A 151 5.25 -11.84 1.70
C ARG A 151 4.58 -12.27 2.98
N LYS A 152 4.87 -13.49 3.42
CA LYS A 152 4.43 -13.99 4.73
C LYS A 152 5.42 -13.55 5.81
N LEU A 153 4.98 -12.67 6.70
CA LEU A 153 5.74 -12.14 7.82
C LEU A 153 5.07 -12.58 9.13
N ASP A 154 5.82 -13.25 10.02
CA ASP A 154 5.30 -13.79 11.28
C ASP A 154 4.00 -14.61 11.11
N GLY A 155 3.95 -15.41 10.04
CA GLY A 155 2.79 -16.24 9.71
C GLY A 155 1.61 -15.51 9.06
N LYS A 156 1.70 -14.22 8.77
CA LYS A 156 0.64 -13.41 8.13
C LYS A 156 1.08 -12.87 6.77
N TRP A 157 0.23 -12.96 5.77
CA TRP A 157 0.48 -12.32 4.47
C TRP A 157 0.37 -10.80 4.57
N LYS A 158 1.28 -10.12 3.87
CA LYS A 158 1.38 -8.67 3.77
C LYS A 158 1.74 -8.26 2.35
N ILE A 159 1.29 -7.09 1.93
CA ILE A 159 1.65 -6.49 0.64
C ILE A 159 3.00 -5.78 0.78
N GLU A 160 4.02 -6.21 0.04
CA GLU A 160 5.36 -5.61 0.04
C GLU A 160 5.61 -4.72 -1.18
N ASP A 161 4.86 -4.90 -2.26
CA ASP A 161 4.99 -4.12 -3.49
C ASP A 161 3.63 -3.88 -4.12
N VAL A 162 3.37 -2.64 -4.53
CA VAL A 162 2.17 -2.24 -5.29
C VAL A 162 2.61 -1.47 -6.52
N ARG A 163 2.29 -2.01 -7.70
CA ARG A 163 2.59 -1.36 -8.98
C ARG A 163 1.36 -1.37 -9.88
N PRO A 164 0.54 -0.32 -9.88
CA PRO A 164 -0.55 -0.21 -10.83
C PRO A 164 -0.03 0.17 -12.21
N LYS A 165 -0.73 -0.33 -13.22
CA LYS A 165 -0.51 -0.03 -14.64
C LYS A 165 -1.84 0.36 -15.25
N LEU A 166 -1.93 1.61 -15.70
CA LEU A 166 -3.06 2.08 -16.48
C LEU A 166 -2.92 1.64 -17.94
N GLU A 167 -3.97 1.06 -18.52
CA GLU A 167 -4.00 0.72 -19.96
C GLU A 167 -4.79 1.78 -20.73
N TRP A 168 -5.98 2.13 -20.24
CA TRP A 168 -6.84 3.15 -20.84
C TRP A 168 -7.85 3.68 -19.81
N THR A 169 -8.57 4.74 -20.19
CA THR A 169 -9.52 5.43 -19.31
C THR A 169 -10.87 5.66 -19.97
N GLU A 170 -11.95 5.63 -19.18
CA GLU A 170 -13.24 6.22 -19.56
C GLU A 170 -13.35 7.64 -19.00
N TYR A 171 -14.06 8.50 -19.73
CA TYR A 171 -14.32 9.90 -19.34
C TYR A 171 -13.04 10.70 -19.09
N ASP A 172 -13.10 11.70 -18.20
CA ASP A 172 -11.97 12.58 -17.89
C ASP A 172 -11.33 12.19 -16.55
N LEU A 173 -10.59 11.07 -16.56
CA LEU A 173 -9.85 10.61 -15.38
C LEU A 173 -8.88 11.66 -14.86
N PHE A 174 -8.08 12.26 -15.74
CA PHE A 174 -7.03 13.18 -15.31
C PHE A 174 -7.59 14.50 -14.77
N GLY A 175 -8.68 15.03 -15.33
CA GLY A 175 -9.37 16.17 -14.75
C GLY A 175 -10.11 15.82 -13.45
N THR A 176 -10.64 14.60 -13.31
CA THR A 176 -11.26 14.14 -12.05
C THR A 176 -10.23 14.01 -10.92
N LEU A 177 -9.02 13.55 -11.24
CA LEU A 177 -7.89 13.41 -10.30
C LEU A 177 -7.03 14.68 -10.19
N ARG A 178 -7.37 15.75 -10.90
CA ARG A 178 -6.65 17.01 -10.79
C ARG A 178 -6.98 17.65 -9.42
N PRO A 179 -5.99 18.22 -8.73
CA PRO A 179 -6.26 19.02 -7.54
C PRO A 179 -7.28 20.11 -7.86
N PRO A 180 -8.18 20.46 -6.91
CA PRO A 180 -8.87 21.74 -7.01
C PRO A 180 -7.81 22.82 -7.22
N GLU A 181 -7.99 23.71 -8.20
CA GLU A 181 -7.19 24.94 -8.20
C GLU A 181 -7.41 25.59 -6.83
N GLU A 182 -6.34 25.79 -6.05
CA GLU A 182 -6.39 26.77 -4.96
C GLU A 182 -6.96 28.02 -5.60
N ALA A 183 -8.16 28.43 -5.16
CA ALA A 183 -8.87 29.56 -5.73
C ALA A 183 -7.85 30.69 -5.89
N ALA A 184 -7.50 30.99 -7.16
CA ALA A 184 -6.54 32.02 -7.49
C ALA A 184 -6.90 33.22 -6.63
N SER A 185 -6.00 33.58 -5.71
CA SER A 185 -6.21 34.59 -4.69
C SER A 185 -6.88 35.80 -5.35
N VAL A 186 -8.15 35.94 -5.06
CA VAL A 186 -8.94 37.13 -5.36
C VAL A 186 -8.39 38.20 -4.43
N GLU A 187 -7.33 38.90 -4.82
CA GLU A 187 -6.93 40.15 -4.15
C GLU A 187 -6.08 41.05 -5.06
N ALA A 188 -6.78 42.08 -5.55
CA ALA A 188 -6.35 43.48 -5.71
C ALA A 188 -5.09 43.83 -6.53
N VAL A 189 -5.33 44.42 -7.71
CA VAL A 189 -4.74 45.72 -8.13
C VAL A 189 -5.84 46.60 -8.69
#